data_AF-A0A2E8HAP4-F1
#
_entry.id   AF-A0A2E8HAP4-F1
#
_cell.length_a   1.000
_cell.length_b   1.000
_cell.length_c   1.000
_cell.angle_alpha   90.00
_cell.angle_beta   90.00
_cell.angle_gamma   90.00
#
_symmetry.space_group_name_H-M   'P 1'
#
loop_
_entity.id
_entity.type
_entity.pdbx_description
1 polymer ?
#
loop_
_entity_poly.entity_id
_entity_poly.type
_entity_poly.pdbx_seq_one_letter_code
_entity_poly.pdbx_strand_id
1 'polypeptide(L)'
;MTADGEAEKGHRWCASAHPRRIGGRCYRIPTEEEEQSIMSWKSIGQVTGFMLILSFSGAHAQEEAAHLAYRQKVMKTIGASMGAISDILKNDLPHQENIAVHARVLRDASTLIESAFEKKVVEGRTDAQPKIWQEWEKYVAAAGEMTTASDALIEAATSGDASAIPAAMKGVGESCGGCHKPYRKPKEERFKR
;
A
#
# COMPACT_ATOMS: atom_id res chain seq x y z
N MET A 1 -0.09 -81.88 -15.38
CA MET A 1 0.14 -81.94 -16.83
C MET A 1 -0.20 -80.57 -17.41
N THR A 2 0.84 -79.77 -17.65
CA THR A 2 1.33 -79.37 -18.98
C THR A 2 0.43 -78.30 -19.62
N ALA A 3 0.81 -77.03 -19.68
CA ALA A 3 1.94 -76.44 -20.41
C ALA A 3 1.54 -76.05 -21.85
N ASP A 4 1.83 -74.78 -22.14
CA ASP A 4 2.40 -74.21 -23.38
C ASP A 4 1.52 -74.00 -24.62
N GLY A 5 1.52 -72.73 -25.03
CA GLY A 5 0.96 -72.17 -26.25
C GLY A 5 1.42 -70.71 -26.43
N GLU A 6 2.71 -70.49 -26.21
CA GLU A 6 3.51 -69.29 -26.52
C GLU A 6 3.07 -68.63 -27.83
N ALA A 7 2.78 -67.32 -27.84
CA ALA A 7 3.76 -66.25 -27.90
C ALA A 7 4.66 -66.30 -29.15
N GLU A 8 4.20 -65.72 -30.26
CA GLU A 8 5.15 -65.39 -31.34
C GLU A 8 4.72 -64.28 -32.31
N LYS A 9 4.08 -63.19 -31.86
CA LYS A 9 3.82 -62.03 -32.76
C LYS A 9 4.02 -60.64 -32.14
N GLY A 10 4.83 -60.54 -31.08
CA GLY A 10 5.09 -59.26 -30.39
C GLY A 10 6.51 -58.70 -30.50
N HIS A 11 7.47 -59.42 -31.09
CA HIS A 11 8.90 -59.15 -30.87
C HIS A 11 9.74 -59.04 -32.14
N ARG A 12 9.34 -58.21 -33.12
CA ARG A 12 10.25 -57.91 -34.25
C ARG A 12 10.33 -56.46 -34.74
N TRP A 13 9.91 -55.49 -33.94
CA TRP A 13 9.91 -54.08 -34.35
C TRP A 13 10.73 -53.12 -33.46
N CYS A 14 11.82 -53.60 -32.85
CA CYS A 14 12.75 -52.76 -32.08
C CYS A 14 14.22 -52.84 -32.56
N ALA A 15 14.48 -53.10 -33.84
CA ALA A 15 15.85 -53.28 -34.35
C ALA A 15 16.44 -52.10 -35.13
N SER A 16 15.75 -50.96 -35.27
CA SER A 16 16.35 -49.80 -35.96
C SER A 16 15.78 -48.46 -35.52
N ALA A 17 16.71 -47.57 -35.15
CA ALA A 17 16.58 -46.15 -34.81
C ALA A 17 15.79 -45.78 -33.51
N HIS A 18 16.52 -45.72 -32.39
CA HIS A 18 16.28 -44.89 -31.19
C HIS A 18 14.84 -44.82 -30.60
N PRO A 19 14.27 -45.91 -30.06
CA PRO A 19 13.03 -45.86 -29.28
C PRO A 19 13.27 -45.45 -27.81
N ARG A 20 12.44 -44.54 -27.26
CA ARG A 20 12.34 -44.33 -25.79
C ARG A 20 11.38 -45.35 -25.18
N ARG A 21 11.78 -45.95 -24.06
CA ARG A 21 10.99 -46.94 -23.33
C ARG A 21 10.42 -46.32 -22.05
N ILE A 22 9.10 -46.24 -21.93
CA ILE A 22 8.41 -45.80 -20.71
C ILE A 22 7.44 -46.92 -20.30
N GLY A 23 7.62 -47.47 -19.09
CA GLY A 23 6.70 -48.46 -18.53
C GLY A 23 6.47 -49.72 -19.40
N GLY A 24 7.51 -50.20 -20.08
CA GLY A 24 7.46 -51.45 -20.88
C GLY A 24 6.82 -51.32 -22.26
N ARG A 25 6.26 -50.17 -22.64
CA ARG A 25 5.75 -49.90 -23.99
C ARG A 25 6.74 -49.09 -24.83
N CYS A 26 6.84 -49.43 -26.11
CA CYS A 26 7.60 -48.66 -27.10
C CYS A 26 6.63 -47.73 -27.82
N TYR A 27 6.94 -46.43 -27.84
CA TYR A 27 6.16 -45.41 -28.54
C TYR A 27 6.99 -44.88 -29.72
N ARG A 28 6.33 -44.69 -30.86
CA ARG A 28 6.93 -44.04 -32.04
C ARG A 28 6.94 -42.54 -31.82
N ILE A 29 8.10 -41.90 -32.01
CA ILE A 29 8.21 -40.44 -32.04
C ILE A 29 7.96 -40.00 -33.50
N PRO A 30 7.00 -39.11 -33.76
CA PRO A 30 6.77 -38.58 -35.10
C PRO A 30 7.97 -37.75 -35.57
N THR A 31 8.19 -37.68 -36.89
CA THR A 31 9.26 -36.88 -37.49
C THR A 31 8.84 -35.42 -37.62
N GLU A 32 9.80 -34.49 -37.77
CA GLU A 32 9.54 -33.04 -37.89
C GLU A 32 8.59 -32.68 -39.06
N GLU A 33 8.52 -33.52 -40.10
CA GLU A 33 7.57 -33.33 -41.22
C GLU A 33 6.11 -33.66 -40.85
N GLU A 34 5.85 -34.58 -39.92
CA GLU A 34 4.48 -34.92 -39.50
C GLU A 34 3.90 -33.88 -38.53
N GLU A 35 4.73 -33.22 -37.72
CA GLU A 35 4.31 -32.09 -36.87
C GLU A 35 3.91 -30.84 -37.67
N GLN A 36 4.48 -30.65 -38.87
CA GLN A 36 4.14 -29.51 -39.73
C GLN A 36 2.80 -29.70 -40.48
N SER A 37 2.39 -30.96 -40.69
CA SER A 37 1.11 -31.30 -41.35
C SER A 37 -0.11 -31.01 -40.46
N ILE A 38 0.01 -31.22 -39.14
CA ILE A 38 -1.07 -30.95 -38.17
C ILE A 38 -1.31 -29.44 -37.91
N MET A 39 -0.39 -28.56 -38.32
CA MET A 39 -0.53 -27.10 -38.17
C MET A 39 -1.10 -26.40 -39.41
N SER A 40 -1.45 -27.14 -40.47
CA SER A 40 -1.93 -26.56 -41.73
C SER A 40 -3.46 -26.68 -41.88
N TRP A 41 -4.20 -25.97 -41.02
CA TRP A 41 -5.61 -25.68 -41.26
C TRP A 41 -5.78 -24.21 -41.66
N LYS A 42 -5.97 -24.03 -42.95
CA LYS A 42 -6.35 -22.77 -43.60
C LYS A 42 -7.67 -22.25 -43.00
N SER A 43 -7.66 -21.03 -42.49
CA SER A 43 -8.68 -19.98 -42.69
C SER A 43 -8.36 -18.77 -41.80
N ILE A 44 -7.29 -18.06 -42.10
CA ILE A 44 -7.04 -16.72 -41.57
C ILE A 44 -7.91 -15.75 -42.38
N GLY A 45 -9.21 -15.76 -42.10
CA GLY A 45 -10.09 -14.64 -42.37
C GLY A 45 -9.98 -13.68 -41.19
N GLN A 46 -9.32 -12.54 -41.42
CA GLN A 46 -9.35 -11.31 -40.61
C GLN A 46 -9.78 -11.43 -39.13
N VAL A 47 -8.84 -11.73 -38.24
CA VAL A 47 -8.86 -11.18 -36.85
C VAL A 47 -7.41 -10.80 -36.49
N THR A 48 -6.89 -9.78 -37.15
CA THR A 48 -5.62 -9.16 -36.75
C THR A 48 -5.85 -8.33 -35.49
N GLY A 49 -5.34 -8.83 -34.36
CA GLY A 49 -4.80 -8.02 -33.28
C GLY A 49 -5.78 -7.49 -32.24
N PHE A 50 -6.02 -8.25 -31.17
CA PHE A 50 -6.35 -7.66 -29.85
C PHE A 50 -6.15 -8.67 -28.72
N MET A 51 -4.90 -9.03 -28.39
CA MET A 51 -4.66 -9.83 -27.18
C MET A 51 -3.32 -9.48 -26.53
N LEU A 52 -3.22 -8.25 -26.03
CA LEU A 52 -2.20 -7.81 -25.08
C LEU A 52 -2.65 -6.45 -24.56
N ILE A 53 -3.20 -6.37 -23.34
CA ILE A 53 -3.17 -5.27 -22.36
C ILE A 53 -4.14 -5.70 -21.23
N LEU A 54 -3.64 -6.42 -20.21
CA LEU A 54 -4.38 -6.64 -18.95
C LEU A 54 -3.49 -6.48 -17.70
N SER A 55 -2.26 -5.97 -17.83
CA SER A 55 -1.30 -5.88 -16.71
C SER A 55 -1.14 -4.48 -16.10
N PHE A 56 -1.82 -3.44 -16.62
CA PHE A 56 -1.60 -2.05 -16.17
C PHE A 56 -2.36 -1.69 -14.87
N SER A 57 -3.52 -2.29 -14.60
CA SER A 57 -4.38 -1.89 -13.49
C SER A 57 -3.87 -2.30 -12.10
N GLY A 58 -3.09 -3.37 -11.99
CA GLY A 58 -2.61 -3.88 -10.68
C GLY A 58 -1.53 -3.02 -10.04
N ALA A 59 -0.63 -2.45 -10.85
CA ALA A 59 0.49 -1.64 -10.35
C ALA A 59 0.01 -0.31 -9.75
N HIS A 60 -1.02 0.31 -10.34
CA HIS A 60 -1.62 1.55 -9.84
C HIS A 60 -2.26 1.38 -8.46
N ALA A 61 -3.05 0.32 -8.26
CA ALA A 61 -3.71 0.08 -6.97
C ALA A 61 -2.70 -0.17 -5.83
N GLN A 62 -1.57 -0.82 -6.12
CA GLN A 62 -0.51 -1.07 -5.14
C GLN A 62 0.23 0.22 -4.76
N GLU A 63 0.48 1.11 -5.73
CA GLU A 63 1.10 2.42 -5.48
C GLU A 63 0.18 3.31 -4.62
N GLU A 64 -1.10 3.42 -4.97
CA GLU A 64 -2.07 4.19 -4.18
C GLU A 64 -2.18 3.69 -2.74
N ALA A 65 -2.21 2.37 -2.54
CA ALA A 65 -2.20 1.77 -1.21
C ALA A 65 -0.94 2.14 -0.41
N ALA A 66 0.23 2.23 -1.05
CA ALA A 66 1.47 2.66 -0.42
C ALA A 66 1.41 4.14 0.01
N HIS A 67 0.90 5.04 -0.84
CA HIS A 67 0.70 6.45 -0.49
C HIS A 67 -0.31 6.63 0.67
N LEU A 68 -1.41 5.88 0.63
CA LEU A 68 -2.39 5.85 1.73
C LEU A 68 -1.75 5.40 3.05
N ALA A 69 -0.97 4.32 3.01
CA ALA A 69 -0.29 3.80 4.19
C ALA A 69 0.74 4.80 4.74
N TYR A 70 1.51 5.45 3.87
CA TYR A 70 2.51 6.44 4.26
C TYR A 70 1.87 7.63 4.99
N ARG A 71 0.91 8.32 4.38
CA ARG A 71 0.27 9.49 5.02
C ARG A 71 -0.45 9.16 6.32
N GLN A 72 -1.02 7.96 6.41
CA GLN A 72 -1.65 7.49 7.65
C GLN A 72 -0.64 7.21 8.77
N LYS A 73 0.58 6.79 8.44
CA LYS A 73 1.66 6.64 9.42
C LYS A 73 2.13 8.01 9.91
N VAL A 74 2.31 8.98 9.01
CA VAL A 74 2.63 10.38 9.39
C VAL A 74 1.57 10.93 10.35
N MET A 75 0.28 10.83 9.99
CA MET A 75 -0.84 11.25 10.84
C MET A 75 -0.90 10.48 12.17
N LYS A 76 -0.53 9.19 12.18
CA LYS A 76 -0.48 8.39 13.41
C LYS A 76 0.64 8.84 14.34
N THR A 77 1.81 9.20 13.81
CA THR A 77 2.90 9.78 14.61
C THR A 77 2.47 11.06 15.29
N ILE A 78 1.83 11.98 14.54
CA ILE A 78 1.24 13.22 15.05
C ILE A 78 0.26 12.92 16.19
N GLY A 79 -0.72 12.05 15.94
CA GLY A 79 -1.74 11.70 16.92
C GLY A 79 -1.18 11.00 18.17
N ALA A 80 -0.16 10.15 18.02
CA ALA A 80 0.46 9.44 19.12
C ALA A 80 1.26 10.38 20.04
N SER A 81 2.04 11.30 19.47
CA SER A 81 2.79 12.29 20.24
C SER A 81 1.85 13.22 21.01
N MET A 82 0.79 13.69 20.36
CA MET A 82 -0.25 14.49 21.01
C MET A 82 -0.97 13.70 22.12
N GLY A 83 -1.26 12.41 21.87
CA GLY A 83 -1.84 11.51 22.86
C GLY A 83 -0.95 11.38 24.11
N ALA A 84 0.35 11.16 23.93
CA ALA A 84 1.30 11.07 25.04
C ALA A 84 1.35 12.36 25.89
N ILE A 85 1.38 13.54 25.25
CA ILE A 85 1.33 14.82 25.98
C ILE A 85 0.01 14.95 26.75
N SER A 86 -1.11 14.60 26.11
CA SER A 86 -2.43 14.58 26.76
C SER A 86 -2.45 13.65 27.97
N ASP A 87 -1.85 12.47 27.88
CA ASP A 87 -1.83 11.49 28.97
C ASP A 87 -0.97 11.97 30.13
N ILE A 88 0.18 12.60 29.85
CA ILE A 88 1.04 13.23 30.88
C ILE A 88 0.24 14.27 31.66
N LEU A 89 -0.44 15.18 30.96
CA LEU A 89 -1.14 16.30 31.57
C LEU A 89 -2.44 15.89 32.27
N LYS A 90 -3.24 15.00 31.68
CA LYS A 90 -4.55 14.62 32.23
C LYS A 90 -4.47 13.68 33.41
N ASN A 91 -3.44 12.82 33.44
CA ASN A 91 -3.28 11.83 34.49
C ASN A 91 -2.18 12.20 35.50
N ASP A 92 -1.64 13.41 35.41
CA ASP A 92 -0.57 13.91 36.27
C ASP A 92 0.65 12.95 36.35
N LEU A 93 1.09 12.47 35.18
CA LEU A 93 2.22 11.54 35.12
C LEU A 93 3.55 12.28 35.41
N PRO A 94 4.52 11.63 36.07
CA PRO A 94 5.81 12.23 36.44
C PRO A 94 6.79 12.30 35.25
N HIS A 95 6.33 12.82 34.11
CA HIS A 95 7.02 12.84 32.82
C HIS A 95 6.89 14.19 32.10
N GLN A 96 6.66 15.27 32.82
CA GLN A 96 6.47 16.63 32.28
C GLN A 96 7.66 17.08 31.41
N GLU A 97 8.87 16.64 31.76
CA GLU A 97 10.10 16.89 31.01
C GLU A 97 10.07 16.34 29.57
N ASN A 98 9.23 15.32 29.31
CA ASN A 98 9.10 14.69 28.00
C ASN A 98 8.14 15.42 27.07
N ILE A 99 7.37 16.42 27.55
CA ILE A 99 6.43 17.19 26.72
C ILE A 99 7.15 17.86 25.55
N ALA A 100 8.31 18.48 25.80
CA ALA A 100 9.09 19.13 24.75
C ALA A 100 9.57 18.14 23.69
N VAL A 101 9.87 16.89 24.07
CA VAL A 101 10.27 15.83 23.12
C VAL A 101 9.09 15.44 22.23
N HIS A 102 7.92 15.19 22.81
CA HIS A 102 6.72 14.87 22.02
C HIS A 102 6.28 16.04 21.13
N ALA A 103 6.42 17.28 21.59
CA ALA A 103 6.12 18.47 20.80
C ALA A 103 7.09 18.63 19.61
N ARG A 104 8.38 18.29 19.77
CA ARG A 104 9.32 18.21 18.64
C ARG A 104 8.91 17.15 17.60
N VAL A 105 8.51 15.97 18.05
CA VAL A 105 8.01 14.93 17.13
C VAL A 105 6.77 15.41 16.38
N LEU A 106 5.86 16.12 17.06
CA LEU A 106 4.68 16.72 16.43
C LEU A 106 5.08 17.73 15.33
N ARG A 107 6.02 18.63 15.65
CA ARG A 107 6.55 19.63 14.73
C ARG A 107 7.25 19.01 13.52
N ASP A 108 8.11 18.02 13.73
CA ASP A 108 8.85 17.41 12.63
C ASP A 108 7.94 16.54 11.75
N ALA A 109 6.95 15.89 12.34
CA ALA A 109 5.96 15.13 11.57
C ALA A 109 5.00 16.05 10.80
N SER A 110 4.72 17.27 11.28
CA SER A 110 3.84 18.21 10.57
C SER A 110 4.46 18.73 9.27
N THR A 111 5.79 18.84 9.19
CA THR A 111 6.48 19.24 7.94
C THR A 111 6.39 18.17 6.83
N LEU A 112 6.03 16.93 7.17
CA LEU A 112 5.87 15.84 6.21
C LEU A 112 4.46 15.79 5.58
N ILE A 113 3.54 16.63 6.03
CA ILE A 113 2.12 16.54 5.64
C ILE A 113 1.93 16.88 4.18
N GLU A 114 2.58 17.93 3.70
CA GLU A 114 2.47 18.37 2.30
C GLU A 114 2.86 17.22 1.36
N SER A 115 4.09 16.73 1.47
CA SER A 115 4.59 15.63 0.63
C SER A 115 3.78 14.34 0.79
N ALA A 116 3.26 14.06 2.00
CA ALA A 116 2.43 12.88 2.23
C ALA A 116 1.07 12.92 1.50
N PHE A 117 0.58 14.10 1.13
CA PHE A 117 -0.74 14.28 0.50
C PHE A 117 -0.68 14.77 -0.95
N GLU A 118 0.51 14.99 -1.54
CA GLU A 118 0.69 15.38 -2.95
C GLU A 118 -0.05 14.45 -3.91
N LYS A 119 0.10 13.13 -3.72
CA LYS A 119 -0.64 12.14 -4.50
C LYS A 119 -2.12 12.17 -4.12
N LYS A 120 -2.95 12.56 -5.08
CA LYS A 120 -4.40 12.49 -4.95
C LYS A 120 -4.89 11.05 -4.91
N VAL A 121 -5.22 10.58 -3.72
CA VAL A 121 -5.92 9.30 -3.49
C VAL A 121 -7.17 9.56 -2.67
N VAL A 122 -8.34 9.45 -3.32
CA VAL A 122 -9.67 9.71 -2.73
C VAL A 122 -10.48 8.43 -2.50
N GLU A 123 -10.02 7.30 -3.03
CA GLU A 123 -10.67 6.00 -2.89
C GLU A 123 -9.95 5.13 -1.84
N GLY A 124 -10.58 4.00 -1.48
CA GLY A 124 -10.05 3.04 -0.52
C GLY A 124 -10.21 3.45 0.95
N ARG A 125 -9.34 2.91 1.82
CA ARG A 125 -9.36 3.11 3.29
C ARG A 125 -8.86 4.52 3.66
N THR A 126 -9.62 5.55 3.30
CA THR A 126 -9.21 6.95 3.50
C THR A 126 -10.31 7.85 4.06
N ASP A 127 -9.90 8.71 4.99
CA ASP A 127 -10.71 9.81 5.55
C ASP A 127 -10.42 11.17 4.89
N ALA A 128 -9.48 11.22 3.94
CA ALA A 128 -9.12 12.44 3.23
C ALA A 128 -10.26 12.89 2.30
N GLN A 129 -10.71 14.14 2.41
CA GLN A 129 -11.72 14.69 1.52
C GLN A 129 -11.11 15.18 0.20
N PRO A 130 -11.81 15.09 -0.96
CA PRO A 130 -11.34 15.64 -2.23
C PRO A 130 -10.99 17.13 -2.17
N LYS A 131 -11.57 17.86 -1.21
CA LYS A 131 -11.34 19.28 -0.94
C LYS A 131 -9.87 19.62 -0.68
N ILE A 132 -9.07 18.69 -0.15
CA ILE A 132 -7.62 18.87 0.05
C ILE A 132 -6.93 19.35 -1.23
N TRP A 133 -7.19 18.67 -2.35
CA TRP A 133 -6.56 18.97 -3.63
C TRP A 133 -7.24 20.10 -4.40
N GLN A 134 -8.46 20.49 -4.00
CA GLN A 134 -9.14 21.67 -4.54
C GLN A 134 -8.66 22.96 -3.87
N GLU A 135 -8.23 22.86 -2.61
CA GLU A 135 -7.76 23.99 -1.79
C GLU A 135 -6.34 23.75 -1.29
N TRP A 136 -5.45 23.29 -2.18
CA TRP A 136 -4.11 22.82 -1.80
C TRP A 136 -3.32 23.84 -0.97
N GLU A 137 -3.28 25.10 -1.39
CA GLU A 137 -2.57 26.16 -0.66
C GLU A 137 -3.12 26.36 0.75
N LYS A 138 -4.44 26.29 0.93
CA LYS A 138 -5.08 26.39 2.26
C LYS A 138 -4.79 25.15 3.11
N TYR A 139 -4.75 23.98 2.50
CA TYR A 139 -4.39 22.73 3.17
C TYR A 139 -2.94 22.78 3.68
N VAL A 140 -2.00 23.21 2.84
CA VAL A 140 -0.58 23.37 3.21
C VAL A 140 -0.43 24.45 4.28
N ALA A 141 -1.13 25.58 4.17
CA ALA A 141 -1.15 26.60 5.21
C ALA A 141 -1.65 26.06 6.57
N ALA A 142 -2.76 25.31 6.58
CA ALA A 142 -3.29 24.67 7.78
C ALA A 142 -2.33 23.63 8.38
N ALA A 143 -1.55 22.92 7.55
CA ALA A 143 -0.47 22.06 8.02
C ALA A 143 0.68 22.87 8.66
N GLY A 144 1.03 24.01 8.07
CA GLY A 144 2.01 24.96 8.61
C GLY A 144 1.61 25.54 9.97
N GLU A 145 0.33 25.83 10.19
CA GLU A 145 -0.19 26.28 11.49
C GLU A 145 0.09 25.24 12.60
N MET A 146 0.05 23.95 12.28
CA MET A 146 0.41 22.90 13.26
C MET A 146 1.91 22.93 13.58
N THR A 147 2.77 23.19 12.61
CA THR A 147 4.21 23.37 12.84
C THR A 147 4.45 24.53 13.80
N THR A 148 3.87 25.71 13.53
CA THR A 148 4.01 26.89 14.38
C THR A 148 3.44 26.66 15.79
N ALA A 149 2.26 26.05 15.90
CA ALA A 149 1.67 25.73 17.20
C ALA A 149 2.53 24.74 18.01
N SER A 150 3.19 23.81 17.31
CA SER A 150 4.10 22.85 17.94
C SER A 150 5.37 23.52 18.44
N ASP A 151 5.93 24.48 17.69
CA ASP A 151 7.07 25.28 18.15
C ASP A 151 6.72 26.09 19.42
N ALA A 152 5.54 26.72 19.46
CA ALA A 152 5.06 27.41 20.67
C ALA A 152 4.91 26.46 21.87
N LEU A 153 4.51 25.20 21.65
CA LEU A 153 4.45 24.19 22.70
C LEU A 153 5.84 23.75 23.17
N ILE A 154 6.82 23.66 22.27
CA ILE A 154 8.22 23.39 22.64
C ILE A 154 8.76 24.52 23.51
N GLU A 155 8.52 25.78 23.13
CA GLU A 155 8.92 26.95 23.92
C GLU A 155 8.28 26.93 25.30
N ALA A 156 6.96 26.75 25.40
CA ALA A 156 6.27 26.66 26.68
C ALA A 156 6.82 25.54 27.56
N ALA A 157 7.03 24.35 27.00
CA ALA A 157 7.55 23.19 27.74
C ALA A 157 9.02 23.33 28.19
N THR A 158 9.79 24.19 27.54
CA THR A 158 11.21 24.44 27.88
C THR A 158 11.43 25.70 28.71
N SER A 159 10.42 26.56 28.83
CA SER A 159 10.48 27.83 29.58
C SER A 159 10.64 27.68 31.10
N GLY A 160 10.30 26.51 31.64
CA GLY A 160 10.17 26.29 33.08
C GLY A 160 8.85 26.82 33.69
N ASP A 161 8.02 27.49 32.89
CA ASP A 161 6.67 27.93 33.28
C ASP A 161 5.62 26.90 32.87
N ALA A 162 5.29 25.99 33.78
CA ALA A 162 4.24 24.99 33.56
C ALA A 162 2.86 25.61 33.28
N SER A 163 2.61 26.87 33.70
CA SER A 163 1.34 27.55 33.46
C SER A 163 1.16 27.99 32.01
N ALA A 164 2.24 28.06 31.21
CA ALA A 164 2.20 28.37 29.78
C ALA A 164 1.75 27.17 28.92
N ILE A 165 1.94 25.94 29.41
CA ILE A 165 1.65 24.70 28.65
C ILE A 165 0.17 24.59 28.24
N PRO A 166 -0.83 24.83 29.11
CA PRO A 166 -2.24 24.74 28.71
C PRO A 166 -2.64 25.66 27.56
N ALA A 167 -2.09 26.87 27.51
CA ALA A 167 -2.37 27.83 26.43
C ALA A 167 -1.76 27.36 25.10
N ALA A 168 -0.51 26.90 25.12
CA ALA A 168 0.14 26.34 23.93
C ALA A 168 -0.57 25.07 23.41
N MET A 169 -1.01 24.21 24.34
CA MET A 169 -1.81 23.02 24.04
C MET A 169 -3.13 23.36 23.36
N LYS A 170 -3.80 24.44 23.78
CA LYS A 170 -5.00 24.94 23.11
C LYS A 170 -4.70 25.34 21.67
N GLY A 171 -3.60 26.04 21.42
CA GLY A 171 -3.15 26.42 20.07
C GLY A 171 -2.92 25.19 19.17
N VAL A 172 -2.29 24.14 19.69
CA VAL A 172 -2.15 22.86 18.97
C VAL A 172 -3.50 22.20 18.69
N GLY A 173 -4.42 22.22 19.65
CA GLY A 173 -5.78 21.72 19.45
C GLY A 173 -6.54 22.49 18.35
N GLU A 174 -6.34 23.80 18.28
CA GLU A 174 -6.93 24.67 17.26
C GLU A 174 -6.40 24.36 15.87
N SER A 175 -5.10 24.15 15.69
CA SER A 175 -4.53 23.74 14.39
C SER A 175 -5.04 22.37 13.93
N CYS A 176 -5.21 21.43 14.87
CA CYS A 176 -5.85 20.14 14.58
C CYS A 176 -7.28 20.31 14.06
N GLY A 177 -8.04 21.23 14.65
CA GLY A 177 -9.40 21.57 14.22
C GLY A 177 -9.44 22.32 12.89
N GLY A 178 -8.50 23.24 12.67
CA GLY A 178 -8.35 24.04 11.45
C GLY A 178 -8.15 23.17 10.22
N CYS A 179 -7.38 22.08 10.35
CA CYS A 179 -7.19 21.13 9.25
C CYS A 179 -8.31 20.06 9.18
N HIS A 180 -8.70 19.44 10.29
CA HIS A 180 -9.64 18.31 10.22
C HIS A 180 -11.07 18.68 9.83
N LYS A 181 -11.58 19.84 10.26
CA LYS A 181 -12.97 20.27 9.96
C LYS A 181 -13.23 20.36 8.44
N PRO A 182 -12.37 21.02 7.64
CA PRO A 182 -12.57 21.11 6.19
C PRO A 182 -12.08 19.90 5.39
N TYR A 183 -11.06 19.17 5.87
CA TYR A 183 -10.29 18.25 5.01
C TYR A 183 -10.38 16.77 5.40
N ARG A 184 -10.93 16.43 6.57
CA ARG A 184 -11.12 15.05 7.00
C ARG A 184 -12.61 14.71 7.10
N LYS A 185 -13.00 13.50 6.69
CA LYS A 185 -14.37 13.02 6.86
C LYS A 185 -14.81 13.13 8.32
N PRO A 186 -16.07 13.51 8.59
CA PRO A 186 -16.62 13.55 9.93
C PRO A 186 -16.62 12.13 10.53
N LYS A 187 -16.64 12.03 11.85
CA LYS A 187 -16.40 10.76 12.57
C LYS A 187 -17.35 9.65 12.14
N GLU A 188 -18.57 10.01 11.79
CA GLU A 188 -19.67 9.16 11.37
C GLU A 188 -19.39 8.50 10.01
N GLU A 189 -18.64 9.19 9.14
CA GLU A 189 -18.27 8.76 7.79
C GLU A 189 -16.82 8.26 7.71
N ARG A 190 -16.09 8.31 8.82
CA ARG A 190 -14.73 7.81 8.86
C ARG A 190 -14.73 6.31 8.59
N PHE A 191 -13.74 5.90 7.81
CA PHE A 191 -13.51 4.50 7.57
C PHE A 191 -13.18 3.81 8.91
N LYS A 192 -13.98 2.79 9.27
CA LYS A 192 -13.80 2.03 10.50
C LYS A 192 -12.65 1.03 10.32
N ARG A 193 -11.62 1.18 11.14
CA ARG A 193 -10.40 0.36 11.09
C ARG A 193 -10.62 -1.06 11.57
#